data_AF-A0A9E4ME63-F1
#
_entry.id   AF-A0A9E4ME63-F1
#
_cell.length_a   1.000
_cell.length_b   1.000
_cell.length_c   1.000
_cell.angle_alpha   90.00
_cell.angle_beta   90.00
_cell.angle_gamma   90.00
#
_symmetry.space_group_name_H-M   'P 1'
#
loop_
_entity.id
_entity.type
_entity.pdbx_description
1 polymer ?
#
loop_
_entity_poly.entity_id
_entity_poly.type
_entity_poly.pdbx_seq_one_letter_code
_entity_poly.pdbx_strand_id
1 'polypeptide(L)'
;LMRYPCSYMIYTAAFDALPQPALDAIYRRMWSILSGEVSGGPYDRLSAADRQAVIEILRDTKPGLPDYFLDGAAPQTPGGR
;
A
#
# COMPACT_ATOMS: atom_id res chain seq x y z
N LEU A 1 9.14 18.72 6.09
CA LEU A 1 9.52 17.32 6.34
C LEU A 1 8.31 16.60 6.92
N MET A 2 7.44 16.04 6.08
CA MET A 2 6.41 15.01 6.35
C MET A 2 5.78 14.68 4.99
N ARG A 3 6.57 14.16 4.06
CA ARG A 3 6.16 14.05 2.65
C ARG A 3 5.23 12.86 2.39
N TYR A 4 5.10 11.94 3.34
CA TYR A 4 4.21 10.78 3.23
C TYR A 4 3.65 10.38 4.61
N PRO A 5 2.52 10.95 5.07
CA PRO A 5 1.90 10.57 6.34
C PRO A 5 1.51 9.09 6.41
N CYS A 6 1.37 8.42 5.25
CA CYS A 6 1.12 6.97 5.18
C CYS A 6 2.32 6.10 5.59
N SER A 7 3.55 6.63 5.52
CA SER A 7 4.77 5.86 5.84
C SER A 7 4.82 5.43 7.31
N TYR A 8 4.37 6.26 8.24
CA TYR A 8 4.69 6.07 9.67
C TYR A 8 3.92 4.93 10.34
N MET A 9 2.72 4.58 9.86
CA MET A 9 1.93 3.49 10.44
C MET A 9 2.41 2.10 10.01
N ILE A 10 3.01 1.98 8.81
CA ILE A 10 3.45 0.71 8.23
C ILE A 10 4.71 0.18 8.94
N TYR A 11 5.53 1.06 9.52
CA TYR A 11 6.76 0.69 10.24
C TYR A 11 6.60 0.61 11.75
N THR A 12 5.37 0.52 12.26
CA THR A 12 5.16 0.28 13.69
C THR A 12 5.33 -1.20 14.00
N ALA A 13 5.90 -1.53 15.17
CA ALA A 13 6.02 -2.92 15.64
C ALA A 13 4.65 -3.64 15.69
N ALA A 14 3.56 -2.88 15.81
CA ALA A 14 2.21 -3.39 15.70
C ALA A 14 1.93 -4.01 14.32
N PHE A 15 2.47 -3.45 13.24
CA PHE A 15 2.31 -3.95 11.88
C PHE A 15 3.02 -5.30 11.69
N ASP A 16 4.26 -5.43 12.18
CA ASP A 16 4.99 -6.70 12.16
C ASP A 16 4.34 -7.79 13.01
N ALA A 17 3.62 -7.39 14.07
CA ALA A 17 2.87 -8.32 14.92
C ALA A 17 1.50 -8.74 14.34
N LEU A 18 1.08 -8.18 13.20
CA LEU A 18 -0.22 -8.51 12.61
C LEU A 18 -0.21 -9.90 11.95
N PRO A 19 -1.31 -10.66 12.09
CA PRO A 19 -1.48 -11.89 11.36
C PRO A 19 -1.58 -11.60 9.85
N GLN A 20 -1.08 -12.53 9.02
CA GLN A 20 -1.12 -12.48 7.56
C GLN A 20 -2.43 -11.93 6.94
N PRO A 21 -3.65 -12.35 7.34
CA PRO A 21 -4.88 -11.79 6.79
C PRO A 21 -5.07 -10.29 7.06
N ALA A 22 -4.58 -9.78 8.19
CA ALA A 22 -4.64 -8.35 8.49
C ALA A 22 -3.62 -7.56 7.66
N LEU A 23 -2.41 -8.11 7.48
CA LEU A 23 -1.41 -7.55 6.57
C LEU A 23 -1.95 -7.44 5.14
N ASP A 24 -2.58 -8.50 4.63
CA ASP A 24 -3.17 -8.51 3.28
C ASP A 24 -4.25 -7.44 3.12
N ALA A 25 -5.14 -7.29 4.10
CA ALA A 25 -6.16 -6.24 4.09
C ALA A 25 -5.56 -4.83 4.04
N ILE A 26 -4.44 -4.59 4.73
CA ILE A 26 -3.76 -3.30 4.71
C ILE A 26 -3.06 -3.07 3.37
N TYR A 27 -2.35 -4.07 2.84
CA TYR A 27 -1.72 -3.98 1.53
C TYR A 27 -2.74 -3.68 0.42
N ARG A 28 -3.91 -4.32 0.46
CA ARG A 28 -5.03 -4.02 -0.47
C ARG A 28 -5.48 -2.58 -0.35
N ARG A 29 -5.75 -2.10 0.87
CA ARG A 29 -6.21 -0.73 1.09
C ARG A 29 -5.18 0.29 0.62
N MET A 30 -3.91 0.01 0.87
CA MET A 30 -2.78 0.84 0.43
C MET A 30 -2.69 0.86 -1.09
N TRP A 31 -2.81 -0.30 -1.75
CA TRP A 31 -2.86 -0.38 -3.20
C TRP A 31 -4.01 0.44 -3.77
N SER A 32 -5.24 0.32 -3.25
CA SER A 32 -6.38 1.11 -3.75
C SER A 32 -6.15 2.62 -3.63
N ILE A 33 -5.40 3.08 -2.63
CA ILE A 33 -5.00 4.48 -2.54
C ILE A 33 -3.94 4.76 -3.61
N LEU A 34 -2.86 4.00 -3.68
CA LEU A 34 -1.73 4.26 -4.59
C LEU A 34 -2.09 4.10 -6.07
N SER A 35 -3.00 3.17 -6.41
CA SER A 35 -3.54 2.95 -7.76
C SER A 35 -4.46 4.10 -8.21
N GLY A 36 -4.93 4.93 -7.28
CA GLY A 36 -5.87 6.01 -7.54
C GLY A 36 -7.35 5.61 -7.47
N GLU A 37 -7.66 4.34 -7.21
CA GLU A 37 -9.06 3.88 -6.98
C GLU A 37 -9.72 4.64 -5.83
N VAL A 38 -8.96 4.93 -4.76
CA VAL A 38 -9.40 5.73 -3.63
C VAL A 38 -8.75 7.11 -3.74
N SER A 39 -9.55 8.04 -4.25
CA SER A 39 -9.22 9.47 -4.34
C SER A 39 -10.10 10.27 -3.38
N GLY A 40 -9.53 11.27 -2.70
CA GLY A 40 -10.26 12.21 -1.85
C GLY A 40 -9.79 12.31 -0.39
N GLY A 41 -10.14 13.43 0.24
CA GLY A 41 -9.80 13.73 1.64
C GLY A 41 -8.29 13.94 1.85
N PRO A 42 -7.65 13.28 2.81
CA PRO A 42 -6.22 13.48 3.10
C PRO A 42 -5.30 13.03 1.96
N TYR A 43 -5.78 12.19 1.03
CA TYR A 43 -5.03 11.64 -0.10
C TYR A 43 -5.05 12.53 -1.34
N ASP A 44 -5.81 13.62 -1.34
CA ASP A 44 -5.87 14.57 -2.46
C ASP A 44 -4.50 15.22 -2.73
N ARG A 45 -3.67 15.27 -1.68
CA ARG A 45 -2.30 15.81 -1.71
C ARG A 45 -1.30 14.86 -2.38
N LEU A 46 -1.65 13.59 -2.58
CA LEU A 46 -0.80 12.61 -3.26
C LEU A 46 -1.01 12.72 -4.77
N SER A 47 -0.02 13.32 -5.43
CA SER A 47 0.02 13.35 -6.89
C SER A 47 0.28 11.95 -7.45
N ALA A 48 -0.02 11.71 -8.72
CA ALA A 48 0.31 10.43 -9.38
C ALA A 48 1.81 10.08 -9.24
N ALA A 49 2.70 11.08 -9.36
CA ALA A 49 4.14 10.92 -9.16
C ALA A 49 4.50 10.48 -7.73
N ASP A 50 3.85 11.06 -6.72
CA ASP A 50 4.06 10.68 -5.32
C ASP A 50 3.59 9.24 -5.05
N ARG A 51 2.45 8.83 -5.63
CA ARG A 51 1.94 7.46 -5.51
C ARG A 51 2.91 6.45 -6.11
N GLN A 52 3.42 6.74 -7.30
CA GLN A 52 4.37 5.89 -8.00
C GLN A 52 5.70 5.77 -7.24
N ALA A 53 6.23 6.89 -6.73
CA ALA A 53 7.43 6.87 -5.91
C ALA A 53 7.27 6.00 -4.65
N VAL A 54 6.09 6.02 -4.01
CA VAL A 54 5.81 5.14 -2.86
C VAL A 54 5.79 3.68 -3.26
N ILE A 55 5.18 3.32 -4.40
CA ILE A 55 5.19 1.93 -4.90
C ILE A 55 6.64 1.47 -5.12
N GLU A 56 7.49 2.30 -5.74
CA GLU A 56 8.89 1.97 -5.98
C GLU A 56 9.67 1.78 -4.68
N ILE A 57 9.50 2.66 -3.71
CA ILE A 57 10.14 2.52 -2.38
C ILE A 57 9.68 1.24 -1.69
N LEU A 58 8.38 0.92 -1.74
CA LEU A 58 7.85 -0.29 -1.13
C LEU A 58 8.49 -1.53 -1.76
N ARG A 59 8.55 -1.60 -3.10
CA ARG A 59 9.20 -2.69 -3.84
C ARG A 59 10.66 -2.90 -3.43
N ASP A 60 11.40 -1.81 -3.26
CA ASP A 60 12.83 -1.86 -2.96
C ASP A 60 13.09 -2.19 -1.48
N THR A 61 12.24 -1.70 -0.58
CA THR A 61 12.47 -1.80 0.88
C THR A 61 11.76 -2.98 1.54
N LYS A 62 10.70 -3.52 0.96
CA LYS A 62 9.86 -4.55 1.59
C LYS A 62 9.83 -5.84 0.76
N PRO A 63 10.74 -6.80 1.04
CA PRO A 63 10.68 -8.11 0.44
C PRO A 63 9.40 -8.83 0.90
N GLY A 64 8.69 -9.49 -0.03
CA GLY A 64 7.42 -10.16 0.26
C GLY A 64 6.17 -9.30 0.03
N LEU A 65 6.29 -8.23 -0.77
CA LEU A 65 5.12 -7.53 -1.27
C LEU A 65 4.27 -8.41 -2.20
N PRO A 66 2.94 -8.23 -2.17
CA PRO A 66 2.05 -8.93 -3.09
C PRO A 66 2.33 -8.61 -4.57
N ASP A 67 2.00 -9.55 -5.45
CA ASP A 67 2.27 -9.46 -6.89
C ASP A 67 1.68 -8.21 -7.56
N TYR A 68 0.54 -7.70 -7.06
CA TYR A 68 -0.07 -6.48 -7.57
C TYR A 68 0.80 -5.24 -7.37
N PHE A 69 1.65 -5.23 -6.33
CA PHE A 69 2.66 -4.19 -6.22
C PHE A 69 3.75 -4.34 -7.27
N LEU A 70 4.06 -5.54 -7.76
CA LEU A 70 5.18 -5.84 -8.69
C LEU A 70 4.78 -5.76 -10.17
N ASP A 71 3.59 -6.25 -10.51
CA ASP A 71 3.09 -6.32 -11.89
C ASP A 71 2.11 -5.17 -12.21
N GLY A 72 1.59 -4.49 -11.18
CA GLY A 72 0.54 -3.48 -11.35
C GLY A 72 -0.85 -4.07 -11.60
N ALA A 73 -0.96 -5.41 -11.61
CA ALA A 73 -2.24 -6.11 -11.61
C ALA A 73 -3.08 -5.66 -10.41
N ALA A 74 -4.40 -5.50 -10.55
CA ALA A 74 -5.23 -5.23 -9.38
C ALA A 74 -5.19 -6.43 -8.41
N PRO A 75 -5.30 -6.22 -7.08
CA PRO A 75 -5.38 -7.30 -6.11
C PRO A 75 -6.62 -8.15 -6.42
N GLN A 76 -6.40 -9.25 -7.11
CA GLN A 76 -7.40 -10.27 -7.35
C GLN A 76 -7.86 -10.79 -5.99
N THR A 77 -9.05 -10.36 -5.57
CA THR A 77 -9.76 -10.91 -4.42
C THR A 77 -9.78 -12.42 -4.60
N PRO A 78 -9.08 -13.20 -3.74
CA PRO A 78 -9.26 -14.64 -3.78
C PRO A 78 -10.73 -14.85 -3.44
N GLY A 79 -11.49 -15.23 -4.47
CA GLY A 79 -12.92 -15.48 -4.34
C GLY A 79 -13.11 -16.46 -3.21
N GLY A 80 -13.75 -15.97 -2.15
CA GLY A 80 -14.22 -16.81 -1.07
C GLY A 80 -15.05 -17.93 -1.68
N ARG A 81 -14.72 -19.15 -1.33
CA ARG A 81 -15.60 -20.29 -1.47
C ARG A 81 -15.87 -20.87 -0.10
#